data_AF-A0A9X1N9Q5-F1
#
_entry.id   AF-A0A9X1N9Q5-F1
#
_cell.length_a   1.000
_cell.length_b   1.000
_cell.length_c   1.000
_cell.angle_alpha   90.00
_cell.angle_beta   90.00
_cell.angle_gamma   90.00
#
_symmetry.space_group_name_H-M   'P 1'
#
loop_
_entity.id
_entity.type
_entity.pdbx_description
1 polymer ?
#
loop_
_entity_poly.entity_id
_entity_poly.type
_entity_poly.pdbx_seq_one_letter_code
_entity_poly.pdbx_strand_id
1 'polypeptide(L)'
;MAFDEDLPERPLGPALRSSGQQLSEQSAASFDAAENLLTKALDRLGKGQDEAALKLVERAVGLPYDEFERIHPALNWLELEIHSRLETQVEASRKDDLTWVEQVEVLVAGTSGTPQIMLRAGLYALLLDFGFPPAQERRLQALIGDESQLAPLIAGRKPQDELVETTLQSLRLLARHQELQQQ
;
A
#
# COMPACT_ATOMS: atom_id res chain seq x y z
N MET A 1 26.64 17.00 60.01
CA MET A 1 25.35 16.93 59.29
C MET A 1 25.68 17.01 57.81
N ALA A 2 25.86 15.85 57.18
CA ALA A 2 26.13 15.68 55.75
C ALA A 2 25.11 14.66 55.27
N PHE A 3 24.29 15.04 54.30
CA PHE A 3 23.36 14.13 53.65
C PHE A 3 24.12 13.44 52.52
N ASP A 4 24.39 12.16 52.73
CA ASP A 4 24.81 11.21 51.72
C ASP A 4 23.51 10.75 51.02
N GLU A 5 23.17 11.36 49.89
CA GLU A 5 22.07 10.92 49.03
C GLU A 5 22.65 10.08 47.89
N ASP A 6 22.85 8.82 48.21
CA ASP A 6 23.10 7.72 47.28
C ASP A 6 21.78 7.47 46.51
N LEU A 7 21.55 8.22 45.44
CA LEU A 7 20.40 8.01 44.56
C LEU A 7 20.67 6.76 43.70
N PRO A 8 19.83 5.71 43.81
CA PRO A 8 20.02 4.50 43.03
C PRO A 8 19.87 4.80 41.54
N GLU A 9 20.83 4.31 40.75
CA GLU A 9 20.80 4.31 39.29
C GLU A 9 19.46 3.77 38.78
N ARG A 10 18.81 4.54 37.90
CA ARG A 10 17.52 4.22 37.28
C ARG A 10 17.58 2.86 36.55
N PRO A 11 16.79 1.84 36.94
CA PRO A 11 16.69 0.61 36.15
C PRO A 11 15.49 0.73 35.20
N LEU A 12 15.66 1.43 34.08
CA LEU A 12 14.68 1.38 32.96
C LEU A 12 15.20 0.60 31.74
N GLY A 13 16.37 -0.03 31.85
CA GLY A 13 16.99 -0.82 30.77
C GLY A 13 16.34 -2.17 30.40
N PRO A 14 15.53 -2.83 31.26
CA PRO A 14 14.85 -4.07 30.88
C PRO A 14 13.38 -3.90 30.43
N ALA A 15 12.68 -2.86 30.88
CA ALA A 15 11.25 -2.70 30.62
C ALA A 15 10.94 -2.15 29.21
N LEU A 16 11.81 -1.32 28.64
CA LEU A 16 11.71 -0.85 27.24
C LEU A 16 11.89 -1.99 26.22
N ARG A 17 12.49 -3.11 26.63
CA ARG A 17 12.64 -4.32 25.79
C ARG A 17 11.39 -5.20 25.75
N SER A 18 10.32 -4.87 26.50
CA SER A 18 9.10 -5.69 26.56
C SER A 18 7.82 -5.00 26.10
N SER A 19 7.86 -3.77 25.57
CA SER A 19 6.63 -2.98 25.36
C SER A 19 6.60 -2.20 24.04
N GLY A 20 6.11 -2.82 22.97
CA GLY A 20 5.62 -2.13 21.76
C GLY A 20 6.64 -1.44 20.85
N GLN A 21 7.66 -0.75 21.37
CA GLN A 21 8.62 0.02 20.59
C GLN A 21 9.50 -0.86 19.70
N GLN A 22 10.06 -1.96 20.22
CA GLN A 22 10.87 -2.87 19.40
C GLN A 22 10.05 -3.59 18.32
N LEU A 23 8.78 -3.90 18.61
CA LEU A 23 7.86 -4.46 17.62
C LEU A 23 7.59 -3.44 16.52
N SER A 24 7.31 -2.19 16.90
CA SER A 24 7.13 -1.06 15.97
C SER A 24 8.37 -0.80 15.10
N GLU A 25 9.58 -0.89 15.65
CA GLU A 25 10.84 -0.77 14.89
C GLU A 25 11.02 -1.91 13.88
N GLN A 26 10.66 -3.14 14.24
CA GLN A 26 10.75 -4.30 13.34
C GLN A 26 9.71 -4.23 12.21
N SER A 27 8.48 -3.81 12.55
CA SER A 27 7.41 -3.54 11.59
C SER A 27 7.84 -2.47 10.58
N ALA A 28 8.38 -1.35 11.08
CA ALA A 28 8.91 -0.27 10.24
C ALA A 28 10.04 -0.76 9.32
N ALA A 29 11.04 -1.47 9.86
CA ALA A 29 12.15 -1.97 9.05
C ALA A 29 11.70 -2.97 7.96
N SER A 30 10.69 -3.79 8.25
CA SER A 30 10.12 -4.74 7.28
C SER A 30 9.32 -4.01 6.20
N PHE A 31 8.61 -2.96 6.57
CA PHE A 31 7.92 -2.08 5.63
C PHE A 31 8.91 -1.35 4.71
N ASP A 32 9.94 -0.70 5.26
CA ASP A 32 10.98 -0.01 4.50
C ASP A 32 11.69 -0.95 3.52
N ALA A 33 11.94 -2.20 3.94
CA ALA A 33 12.53 -3.22 3.08
C ALA A 33 11.58 -3.59 1.92
N ALA A 34 10.29 -3.74 2.20
CA ALA A 34 9.28 -4.04 1.18
C ALA A 34 9.17 -2.90 0.17
N GLU A 35 9.02 -1.66 0.65
CA GLU A 35 9.00 -0.44 -0.16
C GLU A 35 10.18 -0.37 -1.13
N ASN A 36 11.40 -0.55 -0.60
CA ASN A 36 12.62 -0.48 -1.39
C ASN A 36 12.67 -1.55 -2.49
N LEU A 37 12.20 -2.77 -2.20
CA LEU A 37 12.19 -3.88 -3.16
C LEU A 37 11.12 -3.66 -4.23
N LEU A 38 9.91 -3.25 -3.83
CA LEU A 38 8.77 -3.09 -4.72
C LEU A 38 8.87 -1.84 -5.60
N THR A 39 9.42 -0.74 -5.08
CA THR A 39 9.77 0.44 -5.89
C THR A 39 10.76 0.07 -6.99
N LYS A 40 11.80 -0.72 -6.66
CA LYS A 40 12.74 -1.23 -7.67
C LYS A 40 12.05 -2.17 -8.65
N ALA A 41 11.15 -3.03 -8.19
CA ALA A 41 10.41 -3.94 -9.07
C ALA A 41 9.54 -3.15 -10.06
N LEU A 42 8.89 -2.08 -9.61
CA LEU A 42 8.10 -1.19 -10.45
C LEU A 42 8.95 -0.51 -11.54
N ASP A 43 10.12 0.02 -11.17
CA ASP A 43 11.08 0.58 -12.14
C ASP A 43 11.54 -0.46 -13.18
N ARG A 44 11.72 -1.73 -12.77
CA ARG A 44 12.07 -2.82 -13.70
C ARG A 44 10.93 -3.14 -14.66
N LEU A 45 9.67 -3.15 -14.20
CA LEU A 45 8.50 -3.34 -15.05
C LEU A 45 8.39 -2.22 -16.09
N GLY A 46 8.58 -0.96 -15.70
CA GLY A 46 8.59 0.17 -16.64
C GLY A 46 9.69 0.09 -17.72
N LYS A 47 10.71 -0.72 -17.51
CA LYS A 47 11.81 -1.00 -18.46
C LYS A 47 11.63 -2.30 -19.25
N GLY A 48 10.48 -3.00 -19.10
CA GLY A 48 10.23 -4.29 -19.72
C GLY A 48 11.08 -5.44 -19.16
N GLN A 49 11.55 -5.32 -17.92
CA GLN A 49 12.44 -6.30 -17.26
C GLN A 49 11.64 -7.21 -16.31
N ASP A 50 10.61 -7.91 -16.83
CA ASP A 50 9.67 -8.73 -16.03
C ASP A 50 10.35 -9.75 -15.12
N GLU A 51 11.33 -10.51 -15.61
CA GLU A 51 12.04 -11.50 -14.80
C GLU A 51 12.81 -10.88 -13.63
N ALA A 52 13.38 -9.67 -13.84
CA ALA A 52 14.09 -8.96 -12.80
C ALA A 52 13.12 -8.38 -11.76
N ALA A 53 11.95 -7.91 -12.18
CA ALA A 53 10.88 -7.48 -11.30
C ALA A 53 10.36 -8.65 -10.44
N LEU A 54 10.12 -9.81 -11.04
CA LEU A 54 9.66 -11.01 -10.33
C LEU A 54 10.60 -11.40 -9.19
N LYS A 55 11.93 -11.42 -9.42
CA LYS A 55 12.92 -11.73 -8.37
C LYS A 55 12.89 -10.74 -7.20
N LEU A 56 12.55 -9.48 -7.46
CA LEU A 56 12.41 -8.46 -6.41
C LEU A 56 11.10 -8.67 -5.63
N VAL A 57 10.01 -9.01 -6.32
CA VAL A 57 8.73 -9.36 -5.72
C VAL A 57 8.85 -10.58 -4.82
N GLU A 58 9.48 -11.66 -5.29
CA GLU A 58 9.72 -12.88 -4.49
C GLU A 58 10.49 -12.56 -3.20
N ARG A 59 11.46 -11.64 -3.26
CA ARG A 59 12.21 -11.19 -2.09
C ARG A 59 11.37 -10.34 -1.14
N ALA A 60 10.50 -9.46 -1.66
CA ALA A 60 9.61 -8.63 -0.85
C ALA A 60 8.54 -9.48 -0.16
N VAL A 61 8.01 -10.48 -0.86
CA VAL A 61 7.05 -11.46 -0.32
C VAL A 61 7.72 -12.42 0.67
N GLY A 62 9.04 -12.64 0.57
CA GLY A 62 9.81 -13.40 1.55
C GLY A 62 10.06 -12.67 2.87
N LEU A 63 9.65 -11.40 3.01
CA LEU A 63 9.76 -10.66 4.26
C LEU A 63 8.81 -11.25 5.32
N PRO A 64 9.17 -11.17 6.61
CA PRO A 64 8.33 -11.71 7.67
C PRO A 64 6.98 -10.98 7.71
N TYR A 65 5.91 -11.76 7.83
CA TYR A 65 4.58 -11.25 8.13
C TYR A 65 4.60 -10.51 9.48
N ASP A 66 3.94 -9.36 9.54
CA ASP A 66 3.80 -8.60 10.77
C ASP A 66 2.66 -9.18 11.61
N GLU A 67 3.02 -9.88 12.69
CA GLU A 67 2.04 -10.48 13.60
C GLU A 67 1.31 -9.45 14.45
N PHE A 68 1.91 -8.28 14.69
CA PHE A 68 1.30 -7.24 15.50
C PHE A 68 0.22 -6.50 14.71
N GLU A 69 0.58 -6.02 13.52
CA GLU A 69 -0.33 -5.31 12.61
C GLU A 69 -1.23 -6.28 11.81
N ARG A 70 -0.95 -7.59 11.88
CA ARG A 70 -1.65 -8.66 11.17
C ARG A 70 -1.72 -8.39 9.66
N ILE A 71 -0.60 -7.96 9.10
CA ILE A 71 -0.48 -7.52 7.71
C ILE A 71 0.83 -7.99 7.09
N HIS A 72 0.80 -8.27 5.79
CA HIS A 72 2.02 -8.53 5.04
C HIS A 72 2.66 -7.20 4.56
N PRO A 73 3.94 -6.92 4.85
CA PRO A 73 4.59 -5.65 4.48
C PRO A 73 4.45 -5.28 2.99
N ALA A 74 4.63 -6.26 2.09
CA ALA A 74 4.45 -6.06 0.66
C ALA A 74 3.03 -5.61 0.26
N LEU A 75 2.00 -6.20 0.86
CA LEU A 75 0.62 -5.82 0.57
C LEU A 75 0.27 -4.46 1.19
N ASN A 76 0.79 -4.18 2.39
CA ASN A 76 0.63 -2.88 3.04
C ASN A 76 1.18 -1.76 2.17
N TRP A 77 2.42 -1.93 1.68
CA TRP A 77 3.05 -0.94 0.80
C TRP A 77 2.24 -0.74 -0.48
N LEU A 78 1.74 -1.80 -1.10
CA LEU A 78 0.95 -1.70 -2.33
C LEU A 78 -0.36 -0.92 -2.12
N GLU A 79 -1.05 -1.15 -1.01
CA GLU A 79 -2.27 -0.41 -0.69
C GLU A 79 -2.00 1.08 -0.52
N LEU A 80 -0.96 1.41 0.26
CA LEU A 80 -0.54 2.80 0.48
C LEU A 80 -0.08 3.47 -0.82
N GLU A 81 0.70 2.78 -1.65
CA GLU A 81 1.18 3.32 -2.93
C GLU A 81 0.03 3.54 -3.93
N ILE A 82 -0.94 2.62 -4.01
CA ILE A 82 -2.14 2.79 -4.84
C ILE A 82 -2.91 4.02 -4.37
N HIS A 83 -3.19 4.13 -3.07
CA HIS A 83 -3.92 5.26 -2.52
C HIS A 83 -3.18 6.58 -2.77
N SER A 84 -1.89 6.66 -2.45
CA SER A 84 -1.06 7.86 -2.62
C SER A 84 -1.02 8.35 -4.07
N ARG A 85 -0.96 7.44 -5.05
CA ARG A 85 -0.98 7.83 -6.47
C ARG A 85 -2.33 8.36 -6.93
N LEU A 86 -3.43 7.74 -6.47
CA LEU A 86 -4.77 8.24 -6.78
C LEU A 86 -4.98 9.61 -6.14
N GLU A 87 -4.56 9.79 -4.89
CA GLU A 87 -4.61 11.07 -4.19
C GLU A 87 -3.82 12.15 -4.95
N THR A 88 -2.55 11.87 -5.28
CA THR A 88 -1.70 12.77 -6.08
C THR A 88 -2.37 13.17 -7.39
N GLN A 89 -3.03 12.21 -8.07
CA GLN A 89 -3.72 12.46 -9.32
C GLN A 89 -4.96 13.35 -9.13
N VAL A 90 -5.74 13.13 -8.07
CA VAL A 90 -6.89 13.98 -7.72
C VAL A 90 -6.43 15.40 -7.40
N GLU A 91 -5.36 15.56 -6.62
CA GLU A 91 -4.82 16.88 -6.25
C GLU A 91 -4.26 17.65 -7.45
N ALA A 92 -3.64 16.95 -8.41
CA ALA A 92 -3.14 17.56 -9.64
C ALA A 92 -4.24 17.89 -10.64
N SER A 93 -5.43 17.31 -10.50
CA SER A 93 -6.55 17.46 -11.43
C SER A 93 -7.36 18.73 -11.15
N ARG A 94 -7.90 19.32 -12.21
CA ARG A 94 -8.92 20.38 -12.04
C ARG A 94 -10.20 19.77 -11.50
N LYS A 95 -10.97 20.56 -10.74
CA LYS A 95 -12.21 20.10 -10.11
C LYS A 95 -13.18 19.41 -11.08
N ASP A 96 -13.31 19.91 -12.31
CA ASP A 96 -14.22 19.36 -13.33
C ASP A 96 -13.51 18.45 -14.36
N ASP A 97 -12.24 18.09 -14.12
CA ASP A 97 -11.48 17.22 -15.00
C ASP A 97 -11.97 15.77 -14.89
N LEU A 98 -12.45 15.20 -15.98
CA LEU A 98 -12.90 13.81 -16.03
C LEU A 98 -11.82 12.84 -16.51
N THR A 99 -10.69 13.35 -17.00
CA THR A 99 -9.62 12.54 -17.61
C THR A 99 -9.05 11.54 -16.59
N TRP A 100 -8.88 11.98 -15.34
CA TRP A 100 -8.36 11.09 -14.29
C TRP A 100 -9.34 9.96 -13.95
N VAL A 101 -10.64 10.25 -13.93
CA VAL A 101 -11.69 9.24 -13.72
C VAL A 101 -11.69 8.23 -14.87
N GLU A 102 -11.59 8.70 -16.11
CA GLU A 102 -11.50 7.84 -17.30
C GLU A 102 -10.27 6.92 -17.27
N GLN A 103 -9.12 7.42 -16.81
CA GLN A 103 -7.92 6.61 -16.64
C GLN A 103 -8.13 5.52 -15.57
N VAL A 104 -8.77 5.85 -14.45
CA VAL A 104 -9.11 4.86 -13.42
C VAL A 104 -10.12 3.84 -13.93
N GLU A 105 -11.12 4.24 -14.72
CA GLU A 105 -12.07 3.30 -15.34
C GLU A 105 -11.35 2.25 -16.20
N VAL A 106 -10.35 2.68 -16.99
CA VAL A 106 -9.51 1.78 -17.78
C VAL A 106 -8.75 0.79 -16.88
N LEU A 107 -8.22 1.25 -15.74
CA LEU A 107 -7.50 0.40 -14.79
C LEU A 107 -8.43 -0.61 -14.12
N VAL A 108 -9.61 -0.18 -13.65
CA VAL A 108 -10.61 -1.07 -13.04
C VAL A 108 -11.08 -2.13 -14.03
N ALA A 109 -11.35 -1.74 -15.28
CA ALA A 109 -11.80 -2.67 -16.33
C ALA A 109 -10.71 -3.67 -16.75
N GLY A 110 -9.44 -3.27 -16.70
CA GLY A 110 -8.29 -4.10 -17.09
C GLY A 110 -7.72 -4.98 -15.98
N THR A 111 -8.25 -4.88 -14.76
CA THR A 111 -7.73 -5.55 -13.57
C THR A 111 -8.80 -6.43 -12.93
N SER A 112 -8.41 -7.58 -12.36
CA SER A 112 -9.32 -8.48 -11.64
C SER A 112 -8.72 -8.93 -10.31
N GLY A 113 -9.54 -9.54 -9.45
CA GLY A 113 -9.08 -10.14 -8.20
C GLY A 113 -8.62 -9.11 -7.16
N THR A 114 -7.68 -9.50 -6.30
CA THR A 114 -7.20 -8.65 -5.19
C THR A 114 -6.68 -7.27 -5.64
N PRO A 115 -5.90 -7.13 -6.71
CA PRO A 115 -5.45 -5.81 -7.18
C PRO A 115 -6.62 -4.88 -7.56
N GLN A 116 -7.68 -5.43 -8.16
CA GLN A 116 -8.87 -4.64 -8.51
C GLN A 116 -9.62 -4.18 -7.25
N ILE A 117 -9.73 -5.05 -6.24
CA ILE A 117 -10.39 -4.68 -4.98
C ILE A 117 -9.55 -3.63 -4.22
N MET A 118 -8.21 -3.73 -4.23
CA MET A 118 -7.32 -2.69 -3.68
C MET A 118 -7.53 -1.33 -4.36
N LEU A 119 -7.61 -1.32 -5.69
CA LEU A 119 -7.90 -0.10 -6.45
C LEU A 119 -9.26 0.50 -6.05
N ARG A 120 -10.31 -0.34 -5.97
CA ARG A 120 -11.66 0.10 -5.55
C ARG A 120 -11.66 0.62 -4.10
N ALA A 121 -10.92 -0.01 -3.19
CA ALA A 121 -10.77 0.44 -1.82
C ALA A 121 -10.07 1.81 -1.75
N GLY A 122 -9.01 2.01 -2.54
CA GLY A 122 -8.34 3.31 -2.66
C GLY A 122 -9.28 4.41 -3.16
N LEU A 123 -10.13 4.11 -4.16
CA LEU A 123 -11.15 5.06 -4.66
C LEU A 123 -12.22 5.37 -3.62
N TYR A 124 -12.63 4.35 -2.85
CA TYR A 124 -13.59 4.55 -1.77
C TYR A 124 -13.03 5.44 -0.67
N ALA A 125 -11.77 5.26 -0.26
CA ALA A 125 -11.10 6.15 0.69
C ALA A 125 -11.11 7.61 0.18
N LEU A 126 -10.74 7.83 -1.09
CA LEU A 126 -10.80 9.17 -1.68
C LEU A 126 -12.21 9.77 -1.69
N LEU A 127 -13.24 8.95 -1.97
CA LEU A 127 -14.63 9.40 -1.94
C LEU A 127 -15.06 9.91 -0.56
N LEU A 128 -14.50 9.32 0.51
CA LEU A 128 -14.77 9.75 1.88
C LEU A 128 -13.99 11.02 2.25
N ASP A 129 -12.76 11.14 1.76
CA ASP A 129 -11.84 12.24 2.13
C ASP A 129 -12.05 13.51 1.29
N PHE A 130 -12.52 13.39 0.05
CA PHE A 130 -12.64 14.48 -0.91
C PHE A 130 -14.08 14.76 -1.33
N GLY A 131 -14.40 16.05 -1.51
CA GLY A 131 -15.66 16.49 -2.10
C GLY A 131 -15.60 16.55 -3.63
N PHE A 132 -16.20 15.58 -4.31
CA PHE A 132 -16.23 15.52 -5.78
C PHE A 132 -17.47 16.22 -6.38
N PRO A 133 -17.39 16.74 -7.63
CA PRO A 133 -18.58 17.13 -8.37
C PRO A 133 -19.52 15.94 -8.63
N PRO A 134 -20.84 16.16 -8.75
CA PRO A 134 -21.81 15.07 -8.89
C PRO A 134 -21.57 14.11 -10.06
N ALA A 135 -20.94 14.58 -11.14
CA ALA A 135 -20.60 13.76 -12.29
C ALA A 135 -19.45 12.78 -11.99
N GLN A 136 -18.41 13.24 -11.29
CA GLN A 136 -17.29 12.39 -10.86
C GLN A 136 -17.74 11.43 -9.77
N GLU A 137 -18.43 11.93 -8.74
CA GLU A 137 -18.94 11.14 -7.63
C GLU A 137 -19.77 9.94 -8.10
N ARG A 138 -20.71 10.16 -9.04
CA ARG A 138 -21.53 9.08 -9.60
C ARG A 138 -20.71 8.01 -10.32
N ARG A 139 -19.67 8.42 -11.06
CA ARG A 139 -18.79 7.48 -11.79
C ARG A 139 -17.92 6.69 -10.81
N LEU A 140 -17.36 7.36 -9.81
CA LEU A 140 -16.59 6.72 -8.74
C LEU A 140 -17.44 5.71 -7.97
N GLN A 141 -18.65 6.09 -7.56
CA GLN A 141 -19.59 5.16 -6.91
C GLN A 141 -19.91 3.94 -7.79
N ALA A 142 -20.09 4.13 -9.10
CA ALA A 142 -20.32 3.02 -10.02
C ALA A 142 -19.10 2.07 -10.13
N LEU A 143 -17.87 2.60 -10.08
CA LEU A 143 -16.64 1.82 -10.07
C LEU A 143 -16.39 1.11 -8.74
N ILE A 144 -16.66 1.80 -7.64
CA ILE A 144 -16.53 1.27 -6.28
C ILE A 144 -17.52 0.13 -6.08
N GLY A 145 -18.75 0.25 -6.57
CA GLY A 145 -19.76 -0.78 -6.47
C GLY A 145 -20.15 -1.07 -5.02
N ASP A 146 -20.29 -2.35 -4.67
CA ASP A 146 -20.66 -2.79 -3.32
C ASP A 146 -19.49 -2.66 -2.35
N GLU A 147 -19.59 -1.71 -1.42
CA GLU A 147 -18.60 -1.40 -0.38
C GLU A 147 -18.36 -2.56 0.58
N SER A 148 -19.34 -3.46 0.77
CA SER A 148 -19.18 -4.62 1.66
C SER A 148 -18.14 -5.62 1.13
N GLN A 149 -17.78 -5.51 -0.15
CA GLN A 149 -16.75 -6.33 -0.80
C GLN A 149 -15.34 -5.77 -0.62
N LEU A 150 -15.19 -4.57 -0.04
CA LEU A 150 -13.90 -3.90 0.17
C LEU A 150 -13.25 -4.26 1.52
N ALA A 151 -13.69 -5.35 2.16
CA ALA A 151 -13.10 -5.85 3.41
C ALA A 151 -11.57 -5.93 3.31
N PRO A 152 -10.82 -5.71 4.42
CA PRO A 152 -9.37 -5.55 4.37
C PRO A 152 -8.68 -6.76 3.74
N LEU A 153 -8.23 -6.59 2.49
CA LEU A 153 -7.65 -7.64 1.65
C LEU A 153 -6.26 -8.09 2.13
N ILE A 154 -5.60 -7.20 2.86
CA ILE A 154 -4.24 -7.32 3.37
C ILE A 154 -4.17 -8.02 4.73
N ALA A 155 -5.32 -8.26 5.35
CA ALA A 155 -5.41 -8.89 6.65
C ALA A 155 -5.20 -10.41 6.54
N GLY A 156 -4.37 -10.94 7.44
CA GLY A 156 -4.17 -12.37 7.57
C GLY A 156 -3.06 -12.93 6.68
N ARG A 157 -2.68 -14.18 6.98
CA ARG A 157 -1.64 -14.90 6.27
C ARG A 157 -2.20 -15.49 4.98
N LYS A 158 -1.46 -15.32 3.89
CA LYS A 158 -1.75 -15.89 2.57
C LYS A 158 -0.61 -16.82 2.14
N PRO A 159 -0.89 -17.83 1.28
CA PRO A 159 0.14 -18.60 0.61
C PRO A 159 1.14 -17.70 -0.13
N GLN A 160 2.42 -18.09 -0.13
CA GLN A 160 3.49 -17.25 -0.68
C GLN A 160 3.34 -17.04 -2.20
N ASP A 161 2.90 -18.07 -2.93
CA ASP A 161 2.60 -18.03 -4.35
C ASP A 161 1.47 -17.06 -4.68
N GLU A 162 0.36 -17.09 -3.91
CA GLU A 162 -0.74 -16.13 -4.03
C GLU A 162 -0.26 -14.69 -3.77
N LEU A 163 0.62 -14.50 -2.77
CA LEU A 163 1.22 -13.20 -2.46
C LEU A 163 2.11 -12.69 -3.59
N VAL A 164 2.96 -13.55 -4.18
CA VAL A 164 3.80 -13.18 -5.32
C VAL A 164 2.95 -12.78 -6.52
N GLU A 165 1.94 -13.58 -6.86
CA GLU A 165 1.05 -13.30 -7.98
C GLU A 165 0.30 -11.98 -7.77
N THR A 166 -0.34 -11.81 -6.61
CA THR A 166 -1.07 -10.59 -6.25
C THR A 166 -0.16 -9.37 -6.29
N THR A 167 1.04 -9.47 -5.69
CA THR A 167 2.00 -8.36 -5.62
C THR A 167 2.44 -7.95 -7.03
N LEU A 168 2.75 -8.92 -7.89
CA LEU A 168 3.17 -8.65 -9.26
C LEU A 168 2.03 -8.04 -10.10
N GLN A 169 0.80 -8.52 -9.95
CA GLN A 169 -0.36 -7.95 -10.64
C GLN A 169 -0.65 -6.51 -10.18
N SER A 170 -0.56 -6.22 -8.88
CA SER A 170 -0.71 -4.85 -8.36
C SER A 170 0.39 -3.93 -8.87
N LEU A 171 1.65 -4.39 -8.94
CA LEU A 171 2.73 -3.60 -9.54
C LEU A 171 2.50 -3.32 -11.02
N ARG A 172 1.94 -4.28 -11.78
CA ARG A 172 1.58 -4.07 -13.19
C ARG A 172 0.45 -3.05 -13.34
N LEU A 173 -0.52 -3.06 -12.44
CA LEU A 173 -1.54 -2.01 -12.36
C LEU A 173 -0.89 -0.63 -12.14
N LEU A 174 0.06 -0.53 -11.20
CA LEU A 174 0.79 0.72 -10.94
C LEU A 174 1.63 1.19 -12.12
N ALA A 175 2.30 0.27 -12.81
CA ALA A 175 3.04 0.57 -14.04
C ALA A 175 2.11 1.09 -15.14
N ARG A 176 0.95 0.44 -15.31
CA ARG A 176 -0.07 0.86 -16.28
C ARG A 176 -0.65 2.23 -15.97
N HIS A 177 -0.87 2.54 -14.69
CA HIS A 177 -1.29 3.87 -14.26
C HIS A 177 -0.26 4.93 -14.65
N GLN A 178 1.03 4.66 -14.43
CA GLN A 178 2.10 5.58 -14.83
C GLN A 178 2.15 5.81 -16.35
N GLU A 179 1.94 4.79 -17.16
CA GLU A 179 1.85 4.94 -18.62
C GLU A 179 0.70 5.85 -19.05
N LEU A 180 -0.47 5.71 -18.40
CA LEU A 180 -1.65 6.54 -18.69
C LEU A 180 -1.43 8.01 -18.32
N GLN A 181 -0.62 8.30 -17.29
CA GLN A 181 -0.26 9.68 -16.91
C GLN A 181 0.66 10.39 -17.92
N GLN A 182 1.30 9.65 -18.83
CA GLN A 182 2.24 10.20 -19.82
C GLN A 182 1.60 10.50 -21.18
N GLN A 183 0.32 10.17 -21.36
CA GLN A 183 -0.44 10.37 -22.60
C GLN A 183 -1.20 11.69 -22.57
#